data_AF-A0A2V6E2V1-F1
#
_entry.id   AF-A0A2V6E2V1-F1
#
_cell.length_a   1.000
_cell.length_b   1.000
_cell.length_c   1.000
_cell.angle_alpha   90.00
_cell.angle_beta   90.00
_cell.angle_gamma   90.00
#
_symmetry.space_group_name_H-M   'P 1'
#
loop_
_entity.id
_entity.type
_entity.pdbx_description
1 polymer ?
#
loop_
_entity_poly.entity_id
_entity_poly.type
_entity_poly.pdbx_seq_one_letter_code
_entity_poly.pdbx_strand_id
1 'polypeptide(L)'
;MRTGCLLCLALIVSAGTGIAAADPLSELSSFSIFDKVDLVQLAKSDAKTAHGPPMNNPRFLSVQSVYVMPGSPAQHLEAMRNWIPTEHHEPKVYLHGDLPGSPSESAFAKLKSAPDNGPVRSLANATAKMANDLQL
;
A
#
# COMPACT_ATOMS: atom_id res chain seq x y z
N MET A 1 22.71 34.76 -35.67
CA MET A 1 21.68 33.71 -35.87
C MET A 1 22.13 32.28 -35.51
N ARG A 2 23.33 32.04 -34.93
CA ARG A 2 23.83 30.68 -34.64
C ARG A 2 23.74 30.23 -33.17
N THR A 3 23.63 31.17 -32.22
CA THR A 3 23.63 30.89 -30.78
C THR A 3 22.27 30.45 -30.23
N GLY A 4 21.16 30.84 -30.88
CA GLY A 4 19.80 30.48 -30.45
C GLY A 4 19.43 29.02 -30.72
N CYS A 5 19.99 28.40 -31.77
CA CYS A 5 19.73 26.99 -32.10
C CYS A 5 20.38 26.03 -31.09
N LEU A 6 21.54 26.38 -30.52
CA LEU A 6 22.23 25.57 -29.52
C LEU A 6 21.47 25.54 -28.19
N LEU A 7 20.84 26.66 -27.80
CA LEU A 7 20.01 26.73 -26.59
C LEU A 7 18.73 25.89 -26.69
N CYS A 8 18.11 25.84 -27.88
CA CYS A 8 16.92 25.03 -28.10
C CYS A 8 17.23 23.52 -28.05
N LEU A 9 18.40 23.12 -28.54
CA LEU A 9 18.82 21.71 -28.51
C LEU A 9 19.13 21.23 -27.07
N ALA A 10 19.71 22.10 -26.23
CA ALA A 10 19.99 21.78 -24.83
C ALA A 10 18.71 21.60 -23.98
N LEU A 11 17.66 22.37 -24.26
CA LEU A 11 16.35 22.26 -23.58
C LEU A 11 15.59 20.97 -23.96
N ILE A 12 15.73 20.50 -25.20
CA ILE A 12 15.10 19.25 -25.66
C ILE A 12 15.76 18.03 -25.01
N VAL A 13 17.09 18.07 -24.80
CA VAL A 13 17.83 16.97 -24.13
C VAL A 13 17.49 16.90 -22.64
N SER A 14 17.22 18.04 -21.99
CA SER A 14 16.86 18.08 -20.56
C SER A 14 15.39 17.79 -20.27
N ALA A 15 14.48 17.94 -21.25
CA ALA A 15 13.10 17.46 -21.16
C ALA A 15 12.97 15.92 -21.29
N GLY A 16 14.05 15.23 -21.67
CA GLY A 16 14.12 13.78 -21.81
C GLY A 16 14.55 13.03 -20.55
N THR A 17 14.78 13.73 -19.43
CA THR A 17 14.91 13.07 -18.12
C THR A 17 13.53 12.56 -17.75
N GLY A 18 13.23 11.32 -18.15
CA GLY A 18 12.09 10.59 -17.61
C GLY A 18 12.15 10.69 -16.09
N ILE A 19 10.97 10.81 -15.45
CA ILE A 19 10.81 10.66 -14.01
C ILE A 19 11.70 9.48 -13.62
N ALA A 20 12.75 9.73 -12.83
CA ALA A 20 13.63 8.68 -12.36
C ALA A 20 12.71 7.60 -11.80
N ALA A 21 12.68 6.44 -12.45
CA ALA A 21 11.79 5.38 -12.05
C ALA A 21 12.12 5.09 -10.59
N ALA A 22 11.17 5.37 -9.69
CA ALA A 22 11.28 5.05 -8.28
C ALA A 22 11.77 3.60 -8.19
N ASP A 23 12.86 3.37 -7.47
CA ASP A 23 13.28 2.00 -7.17
C ASP A 23 12.27 1.45 -6.16
N PRO A 24 11.32 0.60 -6.59
CA PRO A 24 10.22 0.17 -5.73
C PRO A 24 10.74 -0.66 -4.55
N LEU A 25 11.94 -1.26 -4.66
CA LEU A 25 12.55 -2.01 -3.57
C LEU A 25 13.16 -1.08 -2.53
N SER A 26 13.85 -0.02 -2.95
CA SER A 26 14.36 1.00 -2.04
C SER A 26 13.22 1.70 -1.31
N GLU A 27 12.12 2.06 -2.00
CA GLU A 27 10.95 2.63 -1.35
C GLU A 27 10.29 1.64 -0.38
N LEU A 28 10.08 0.39 -0.78
CA LEU A 28 9.52 -0.64 0.10
C LEU A 28 10.38 -0.80 1.37
N SER A 29 11.71 -0.82 1.23
CA SER A 29 12.63 -0.97 2.36
C SER A 29 12.60 0.22 3.33
N SER A 30 12.15 1.41 2.89
CA SER A 30 12.14 2.60 3.75
C SER A 30 11.04 2.59 4.80
N PHE A 31 9.97 1.82 4.59
CA PHE A 31 8.83 1.75 5.49
C PHE A 31 8.46 0.31 5.92
N SER A 32 9.02 -0.71 5.27
CA SER A 32 8.81 -2.11 5.61
C SER A 32 9.91 -2.66 6.52
N ILE A 33 9.60 -3.75 7.22
CA ILE A 33 10.60 -4.57 7.91
C ILE A 33 11.49 -5.37 6.95
N PHE A 34 11.10 -5.47 5.68
CA PHE A 34 11.86 -6.18 4.66
C PHE A 34 12.91 -5.23 4.05
N ASP A 35 14.06 -5.13 4.73
CA ASP A 35 15.21 -4.31 4.32
C ASP A 35 15.88 -4.83 3.03
N LYS A 36 15.75 -6.13 2.75
CA LYS A 36 16.27 -6.79 1.55
C LYS A 36 15.23 -7.72 0.95
N VAL A 37 14.72 -7.35 -0.22
CA VAL A 37 13.79 -8.17 -1.00
C VAL A 37 14.49 -8.67 -2.27
N ASP A 38 14.68 -9.98 -2.35
CA ASP A 38 15.09 -10.66 -3.58
C ASP A 38 13.84 -11.06 -4.38
N LEU A 39 13.58 -10.34 -5.47
CA LEU A 39 12.44 -10.59 -6.36
C LEU A 39 12.51 -11.94 -7.07
N VAL A 40 13.70 -12.45 -7.39
CA VAL A 40 13.87 -13.74 -8.07
C VAL A 40 13.55 -14.88 -7.10
N GLN A 41 13.96 -14.74 -5.85
CA GLN A 41 13.58 -15.68 -4.80
C GLN A 41 12.07 -15.60 -4.53
N LEU A 42 11.54 -14.39 -4.39
CA LEU A 42 10.13 -14.17 -4.04
C LEU A 42 9.17 -14.61 -5.15
N ALA A 43 9.58 -14.50 -6.42
CA ALA A 43 8.80 -15.03 -7.55
C ALA A 43 8.76 -16.56 -7.61
N LYS A 44 9.63 -17.25 -6.87
CA LYS A 44 9.71 -18.72 -6.81
C LYS A 44 9.14 -19.28 -5.49
N SER A 45 8.79 -18.42 -4.54
CA SER A 45 8.26 -18.82 -3.23
C SER A 45 6.86 -18.26 -3.03
N ASP A 46 6.21 -18.70 -1.96
CA ASP A 46 5.04 -18.02 -1.42
C ASP A 46 5.42 -16.64 -0.83
N ALA A 47 4.46 -15.97 -0.19
CA ALA A 47 4.69 -14.74 0.54
C ALA A 47 5.73 -14.93 1.66
N LYS A 48 6.62 -13.94 1.82
CA LYS A 48 7.44 -13.81 3.02
C LYS A 48 6.64 -13.05 4.06
N THR A 49 6.50 -13.63 5.25
CA THR A 49 5.75 -13.03 6.36
C THR A 49 6.65 -12.90 7.58
N ALA A 50 6.62 -11.74 8.23
CA ALA A 50 7.37 -11.50 9.46
C ALA A 50 6.59 -10.59 10.42
N HIS A 51 6.94 -10.67 11.70
CA HIS A 51 6.36 -9.78 12.71
C HIS A 51 6.80 -8.35 12.46
N GLY A 52 5.82 -7.45 12.38
CA GLY A 52 6.04 -6.01 12.36
C GLY A 52 6.40 -5.46 13.73
N PRO A 53 6.58 -4.14 13.84
CA PRO A 53 6.82 -3.48 15.11
C PRO A 53 5.72 -3.77 16.15
N PRO A 54 6.06 -3.86 17.45
CA PRO A 54 5.07 -4.07 18.50
C PRO A 54 3.95 -3.04 18.45
N MET A 55 2.70 -3.49 18.59
CA MET A 55 1.56 -2.59 18.72
C MET A 55 1.43 -2.09 20.15
N ASN A 56 0.90 -0.87 20.33
CA ASN A 56 0.68 -0.28 21.66
C ASN A 56 -0.29 -1.08 22.55
N ASN A 57 -1.08 -1.99 21.98
CA ASN A 57 -1.95 -2.90 22.71
C ASN A 57 -1.39 -4.34 22.59
N PRO A 58 -1.05 -5.01 23.71
CA PRO A 58 -0.46 -6.34 23.70
C PRO A 58 -1.40 -7.44 23.18
N ARG A 59 -2.69 -7.14 22.97
CA ARG A 59 -3.65 -8.07 22.35
C ARG A 59 -3.56 -8.09 20.82
N PHE A 60 -2.84 -7.15 20.22
CA PHE A 60 -2.71 -7.06 18.76
C PHE A 60 -1.29 -7.42 18.32
N LEU A 61 -1.20 -7.96 17.11
CA LEU A 61 0.04 -8.32 16.46
C LEU A 61 0.13 -7.51 15.17
N SER A 62 1.31 -6.93 14.93
CA SER A 62 1.67 -6.41 13.62
C SER A 62 2.34 -7.53 12.84
N VAL A 63 1.86 -7.77 11.62
CA VAL A 63 2.42 -8.76 10.69
C VAL A 63 2.55 -8.08 9.34
N GLN A 64 3.72 -8.12 8.74
CA GLN A 64 3.94 -7.67 7.37
C GLN A 64 4.19 -8.88 6.49
N SER A 65 3.57 -8.88 5.30
CA SER A 65 3.80 -9.89 4.28
C SER A 65 4.18 -9.22 2.97
N VAL A 66 5.17 -9.77 2.27
CA VAL A 66 5.60 -9.33 0.94
C VAL A 66 5.54 -10.51 -0.02
N TYR A 67 5.01 -10.28 -1.23
CA TYR A 67 4.87 -11.28 -2.28
C TYR A 67 4.95 -10.62 -3.66
N VAL A 68 5.20 -11.41 -4.69
CA VAL A 68 5.18 -10.96 -6.09
C VAL A 68 3.95 -11.54 -6.76
N MET A 69 3.24 -10.73 -7.54
CA MET A 69 2.15 -11.20 -8.41
C MET A 69 2.48 -11.00 -9.88
N PRO A 70 2.19 -11.97 -10.75
CA PRO A 70 2.40 -11.84 -12.18
C PRO A 70 1.30 -10.97 -12.81
N GLY A 71 1.67 -10.01 -13.66
CA GLY A 71 0.73 -9.16 -14.40
C GLY A 71 0.91 -7.68 -14.08
N SER A 72 0.04 -6.84 -14.64
CA SER A 72 0.12 -5.38 -14.42
C SER A 72 -0.57 -4.97 -13.11
N PRO A 73 -0.14 -3.88 -12.45
CA PRO A 73 -0.83 -3.34 -11.27
C PRO A 73 -2.32 -3.05 -11.53
N ALA A 74 -2.67 -2.57 -12.72
CA ALA A 74 -4.06 -2.26 -13.09
C ALA A 74 -4.97 -3.49 -13.04
N GLN A 75 -4.51 -4.63 -13.55
CA GLN A 75 -5.27 -5.89 -13.54
C GLN A 75 -5.54 -6.36 -12.11
N HIS A 76 -4.54 -6.26 -11.22
CA HIS A 76 -4.70 -6.65 -9.83
C HIS A 76 -5.63 -5.71 -9.07
N LEU A 77 -5.54 -4.40 -9.30
CA LEU A 77 -6.45 -3.42 -8.71
C LEU A 77 -7.90 -3.68 -9.15
N GLU A 78 -8.13 -4.01 -10.42
CA GLU A 78 -9.45 -4.38 -10.91
C GLU A 78 -9.95 -5.68 -10.28
N ALA A 79 -9.10 -6.71 -10.17
CA ALA A 79 -9.45 -7.96 -9.51
C ALA A 79 -9.81 -7.74 -8.03
N MET A 80 -9.03 -6.93 -7.31
CA MET A 80 -9.31 -6.57 -5.92
C MET A 80 -10.65 -5.83 -5.79
N ARG A 81 -10.95 -4.86 -6.67
CA ARG A 81 -12.23 -4.13 -6.63
C ARG A 81 -13.44 -5.04 -6.84
N ASN A 82 -13.30 -6.05 -7.67
CA ASN A 82 -14.37 -7.00 -7.99
C ASN A 82 -14.41 -8.20 -7.03
N TRP A 83 -13.45 -8.32 -6.12
CA TRP A 83 -13.40 -9.41 -5.15
C TRP A 83 -14.52 -9.28 -4.12
N ILE A 84 -15.26 -10.37 -3.92
CA ILE A 84 -16.38 -10.46 -2.97
C ILE A 84 -15.92 -11.29 -1.75
N PRO A 85 -15.60 -10.66 -0.61
CA PRO A 85 -15.06 -11.38 0.56
C PRO A 85 -15.99 -12.46 1.11
N THR A 86 -17.31 -12.28 0.98
CA THR A 86 -18.30 -13.23 1.51
C THR A 86 -18.30 -14.58 0.80
N GLU A 87 -17.76 -14.65 -0.41
CA GLU A 87 -17.59 -15.91 -1.16
C GLU A 87 -16.39 -16.72 -0.65
N HIS A 88 -15.52 -16.11 0.16
CA HIS A 88 -14.30 -16.70 0.69
C HIS A 88 -14.27 -16.60 2.22
N HIS A 89 -14.68 -17.66 2.91
CA HIS A 89 -14.77 -17.69 4.37
C HIS A 89 -13.41 -17.86 5.07
N GLU A 90 -12.39 -18.36 4.36
CA GLU A 90 -11.04 -18.63 4.89
C GLU A 90 -10.34 -17.37 5.44
N PRO A 91 -10.26 -16.24 4.70
CA PRO A 91 -9.50 -15.07 5.16
C PRO A 91 -10.24 -14.23 6.21
N LYS A 92 -11.50 -14.55 6.54
CA LYS A 92 -12.35 -13.83 7.51
C LYS A 92 -12.37 -12.31 7.30
N VAL A 93 -12.42 -11.88 6.05
CA VAL A 93 -12.49 -10.45 5.71
C VAL A 93 -13.93 -9.96 5.85
N TYR A 94 -14.15 -9.05 6.79
CA TYR A 94 -15.48 -8.53 7.12
C TYR A 94 -15.86 -7.26 6.37
N LEU A 95 -14.86 -6.49 5.92
CA LEU A 95 -15.04 -5.25 5.17
C LEU A 95 -13.94 -5.15 4.13
N HIS A 96 -14.32 -4.77 2.91
CA HIS A 96 -13.42 -4.55 1.78
C HIS A 96 -13.91 -3.37 0.96
N GLY A 97 -12.99 -2.57 0.41
CA GLY A 97 -13.32 -1.44 -0.45
C GLY A 97 -12.16 -0.46 -0.65
N ASP A 98 -12.29 0.36 -1.67
CA ASP A 98 -11.30 1.38 -2.02
C ASP A 98 -11.32 2.55 -1.01
N LEU A 99 -10.12 3.06 -0.71
CA LEU A 99 -9.92 4.33 -0.01
C LEU A 99 -9.41 5.38 -1.00
N PRO A 100 -9.78 6.66 -0.86
CA PRO A 100 -9.18 7.72 -1.65
C PRO A 100 -7.70 7.89 -1.26
N GLY A 101 -6.88 8.42 -2.18
CA GLY A 101 -5.43 8.60 -1.97
C GLY A 101 -5.07 9.48 -0.76
N SER A 102 -5.99 10.33 -0.32
CA SER A 102 -5.93 11.07 0.95
C SER A 102 -7.15 10.68 1.78
N PRO A 103 -7.09 9.57 2.53
CA PRO A 103 -8.24 9.08 3.29
C PRO A 103 -8.60 10.01 4.44
N SER A 104 -9.88 10.40 4.51
CA SER A 104 -10.48 11.13 5.63
C SER A 104 -11.26 10.19 6.54
N GLU A 105 -11.69 10.65 7.72
CA GLU A 105 -12.54 9.86 8.63
C GLU A 105 -13.79 9.31 7.92
N SER A 106 -14.39 10.09 7.01
CA SER A 106 -15.54 9.65 6.21
C SER A 106 -15.25 8.46 5.29
N ALA A 107 -14.01 8.30 4.81
CA ALA A 107 -13.60 7.13 4.03
C ALA A 107 -13.69 5.83 4.85
N PHE A 108 -13.57 5.93 6.18
CA PHE A 108 -13.69 4.84 7.12
C PHE A 108 -15.10 4.68 7.71
N ALA A 109 -16.10 5.42 7.24
CA ALA A 109 -17.47 5.34 7.78
C ALA A 109 -18.04 3.91 7.74
N LYS A 110 -17.64 3.10 6.75
CA LYS A 110 -18.02 1.68 6.63
C LYS A 110 -17.46 0.79 7.76
N LEU A 111 -16.44 1.23 8.50
CA LEU A 111 -16.01 0.53 9.72
C LEU A 111 -17.13 0.48 10.79
N LYS A 112 -18.08 1.43 10.75
CA LYS A 112 -19.26 1.41 11.65
C LYS A 112 -20.20 0.24 11.35
N SER A 113 -20.16 -0.32 10.15
CA SER A 113 -20.90 -1.54 9.78
C SER A 113 -20.07 -2.81 9.95
N ALA A 114 -18.86 -2.72 10.51
CA ALA A 114 -18.08 -3.89 10.83
C ALA A 114 -18.80 -4.72 11.93
N PRO A 115 -18.64 -6.05 11.96
CA PRO A 115 -19.26 -6.88 12.99
C PRO A 115 -18.91 -6.37 14.39
N ASP A 116 -19.92 -6.29 15.25
CA ASP A 116 -19.75 -5.75 16.60
C ASP A 116 -19.03 -6.73 17.53
N ASN A 117 -17.72 -6.90 17.32
CA ASN A 117 -16.84 -7.65 18.19
C ASN A 117 -15.75 -6.72 18.77
N GLY A 118 -15.29 -7.04 19.98
CA GLY A 118 -14.36 -6.20 20.75
C GLY A 118 -13.10 -5.75 20.00
N PRO A 119 -12.37 -6.67 19.31
CA PRO A 119 -11.20 -6.32 18.51
C PRO A 119 -11.49 -5.33 17.37
N VAL A 120 -12.53 -5.59 16.58
CA VAL A 120 -12.93 -4.72 15.45
C VAL A 120 -13.34 -3.33 15.95
N ARG A 121 -14.08 -3.25 17.05
CA ARG A 121 -14.46 -1.98 17.69
C ARG A 121 -13.24 -1.20 18.20
N SER A 122 -12.28 -1.89 18.81
CA SER A 122 -11.04 -1.28 19.28
C SER A 122 -10.19 -0.73 18.11
N LEU A 123 -10.13 -1.45 16.99
CA LEU A 123 -9.42 -1.00 15.79
C LEU A 123 -10.10 0.23 15.20
N ALA A 124 -11.42 0.19 15.00
CA ALA A 124 -12.20 1.31 14.47
C ALA A 124 -12.05 2.58 15.32
N ASN A 125 -12.09 2.44 16.66
CA ASN A 125 -11.88 3.56 17.59
C ASN A 125 -10.47 4.14 17.53
N ALA A 126 -9.44 3.31 17.30
CA ALA A 126 -8.06 3.78 17.17
C ALA A 126 -7.88 4.55 15.85
N THR A 127 -8.41 4.04 14.73
CA THR A 127 -8.37 4.71 13.43
C THR A 127 -9.06 6.07 13.47
N ALA A 128 -10.22 6.18 14.12
CA ALA A 128 -10.93 7.45 14.27
C ALA A 128 -10.13 8.51 15.06
N LYS A 129 -9.31 8.09 16.04
CA LYS A 129 -8.45 9.00 16.81
C LYS A 129 -7.24 9.51 16.02
N MET A 130 -6.69 8.67 15.13
CA MET A 130 -5.53 9.04 14.31
C MET A 130 -5.85 10.05 13.20
N ALA A 131 -7.12 10.29 12.87
CA ALA A 131 -7.51 11.26 11.85
C ALA A 131 -7.03 12.70 12.13
N ASN A 132 -6.73 13.04 13.39
CA ASN A 132 -6.16 14.34 13.76
C ASN A 132 -4.63 14.39 13.70
N ASP A 133 -3.95 13.23 13.72
CA ASP A 133 -2.48 13.11 13.74
C ASP A 133 -1.91 12.66 12.38
N LEU A 134 -2.74 12.15 11.48
CA LEU A 134 -2.40 11.82 10.10
C LEU A 134 -2.40 13.11 9.24
N GLN A 135 -1.40 13.96 9.45
CA GLN A 135 -0.98 14.89 8.41
C GLN A 135 -0.16 14.10 7.38
N LEU A 136 -0.79 13.76 6.25
CA LEU A 136 -0.06 13.44 5.02
C LEU A 136 0.36 14.73 4.32
#